data_AF-A0A9X5BGD3-F1
#
_entry.id   AF-A0A9X5BGD3-F1
#
_cell.length_a   1.000
_cell.length_b   1.000
_cell.length_c   1.000
_cell.angle_alpha   90.00
_cell.angle_beta   90.00
_cell.angle_gamma   90.00
#
_symmetry.space_group_name_H-M   'P 1'
#
loop_
_entity.id
_entity.type
_entity.pdbx_description
1 polymer ?
#
loop_
_entity_poly.entity_id
_entity_poly.type
_entity_poly.pdbx_seq_one_letter_code
_entity_poly.pdbx_strand_id
1 'polypeptide(L)' 'MAEKFLAEYLRLSVEDGDIISNDTKAESDSIRHQRELIARYIRDRQLYPAIRPLEFVDDGYSGTNFVEVR' A
#
# COMPACT_ATOMS: atom_id res chain seq x y z
N MET A 1 -2.69 25.24 12.91
CA MET A 1 -3.53 24.19 12.29
C MET A 1 -2.67 22.95 12.17
N ALA A 2 -3.19 21.76 12.52
CA ALA A 2 -2.42 20.53 12.36
C ALA A 2 -2.29 20.20 10.87
N GLU A 3 -1.07 19.89 10.43
CA GLU A 3 -0.83 19.37 9.09
C GLU A 3 -1.55 18.03 8.93
N LYS A 4 -2.21 17.84 7.79
CA LYS A 4 -2.90 16.60 7.44
C LYS A 4 -2.05 15.84 6.43
N PHE A 5 -1.98 14.53 6.60
CA PHE A 5 -1.30 13.62 5.69
C PHE A 5 -2.31 12.55 5.24
N LEU A 6 -2.12 12.06 4.02
CA LEU A 6 -2.84 10.92 3.47
C LEU A 6 -1.81 9.82 3.24
N ALA A 7 -2.09 8.62 3.72
CA ALA A 7 -1.22 7.46 3.58
C ALA A 7 -1.96 6.29 2.94
N GLU A 8 -1.28 5.58 2.06
CA GLU A 8 -1.71 4.35 1.40
C GLU A 8 -0.83 3.22 1.92
N TYR A 9 -1.46 2.19 2.48
CA TYR A 9 -0.77 1.01 2.98
C TYR A 9 -1.16 -0.18 2.12
N LEU A 10 -0.14 -0.83 1.55
CA LEU A 10 -0.27 -1.92 0.59
C LEU A 10 0.44 -3.13 1.19
N ARG A 11 -0.21 -4.29 1.21
CA ARG A 11 0.40 -5.51 1.75
C ARG A 11 0.46 -6.59 0.68
N LEU A 12 1.63 -7.20 0.53
CA LEU A 12 1.84 -8.31 -0.37
C LEU A 12 0.94 -9.48 0.05
N SER A 13 0.21 -10.07 -0.90
CA SER A 13 -0.53 -11.30 -0.63
C SER A 13 0.45 -12.46 -0.46
N VAL A 14 0.06 -13.45 0.36
CA VAL A 14 0.83 -14.70 0.53
C VAL A 14 1.00 -15.42 -0.82
N GLU A 15 0.01 -15.27 -1.71
CA GLU A 15 -0.01 -15.87 -3.05
C GLU A 15 1.03 -15.25 -4.00
N ASP A 16 1.44 -14.00 -3.80
CA ASP A 16 2.53 -13.33 -4.53
C ASP A 16 3.92 -13.59 -3.90
N GLY A 17 4.05 -14.60 -3.03
CA GLY A 17 5.32 -14.98 -2.40
C GLY A 17 6.40 -15.47 -3.40
N ASP A 18 6.00 -15.82 -4.62
CA ASP A 18 6.89 -16.24 -5.72
C ASP A 18 7.70 -15.07 -6.32
N ILE A 19 7.21 -13.83 -6.19
CA ILE A 19 7.90 -12.60 -6.60
C ILE A 19 9.24 -12.43 -5.88
N ILE A 20 9.32 -12.88 -4.62
CA ILE A 20 10.56 -12.79 -3.82
C ILE A 20 11.66 -13.70 -4.39
N SER A 21 11.26 -14.74 -5.14
CA SER A 21 12.17 -15.77 -5.65
C SER A 21 12.52 -15.61 -7.13
N ASN A 22 11.81 -14.77 -7.89
CA ASN A 22 11.92 -14.69 -9.34
C ASN A 22 12.14 -13.26 -9.83
N ASP A 23 13.35 -12.98 -10.34
CA ASP A 23 13.83 -11.69 -10.87
C ASP A 23 13.04 -11.19 -12.10
N THR A 24 12.08 -11.98 -12.61
CA THR A 24 11.35 -11.72 -13.85
C THR A 24 10.14 -10.80 -13.67
N LYS A 25 9.61 -10.65 -12.45
CA LYS A 25 8.39 -9.87 -12.19
C LYS A 25 8.73 -8.65 -11.33
N ALA A 26 8.75 -7.48 -11.97
CA ALA A 26 9.16 -6.21 -11.36
C ALA A 26 8.23 -5.73 -10.23
N GLU A 27 6.99 -6.23 -10.16
CA GLU A 27 6.02 -5.90 -9.12
C GLU A 27 4.97 -7.03 -8.94
N SER A 28 4.53 -7.25 -7.70
CA SER A 28 3.39 -8.12 -7.36
C SER A 28 2.06 -7.65 -7.97
N ASP A 29 1.19 -8.59 -8.34
CA ASP A 29 -0.13 -8.25 -8.88
C ASP A 29 -1.07 -7.72 -7.79
N SER A 30 -0.99 -8.25 -6.57
CA SER A 30 -1.78 -7.76 -5.44
C SER A 30 -1.42 -6.33 -5.06
N ILE A 31 -0.14 -5.95 -5.01
CA ILE A 31 0.27 -4.57 -4.71
C ILE A 31 -0.26 -3.60 -5.76
N ARG A 32 -0.09 -3.93 -7.04
CA ARG A 32 -0.54 -3.08 -8.15
C ARG A 32 -2.04 -2.85 -8.12
N HIS A 33 -2.81 -3.92 -7.91
CA HIS A 33 -4.26 -3.85 -7.89
C HIS A 33 -4.76 -3.05 -6.67
N GLN A 34 -4.15 -3.24 -5.50
CA GLN A 34 -4.48 -2.44 -4.31
C GLN A 34 -4.25 -0.94 -4.56
N ARG A 35 -3.12 -0.57 -5.18
CA ARG A 35 -2.82 0.83 -5.53
C ARG A 35 -3.88 1.42 -6.45
N GLU A 36 -4.28 0.68 -7.48
CA GLU A 36 -5.31 1.15 -8.42
C GLU A 36 -6.65 1.39 -7.72
N LEU A 37 -7.07 0.46 -6.85
CA LEU A 37 -8.33 0.57 -6.12
C LEU A 37 -8.34 1.78 -5.18
N ILE A 38 -7.25 2.00 -4.44
CA ILE A 38 -7.12 3.13 -3.50
C ILE A 38 -7.07 4.46 -4.28
N ALA A 39 -6.24 4.55 -5.32
CA ALA A 39 -6.12 5.75 -6.14
C ALA A 39 -7.45 6.12 -6.82
N ARG A 40 -8.19 5.11 -7.30
CA ARG A 40 -9.54 5.32 -7.84
C ARG A 40 -10.49 5.84 -6.77
N TYR A 41 -10.50 5.24 -5.58
CA TYR A 41 -11.37 5.68 -4.49
C TYR A 41 -11.11 7.13 -4.07
N ILE A 42 -9.83 7.52 -3.92
CA ILE A 42 -9.42 8.89 -3.59
C ILE A 42 -9.91 9.87 -4.66
N ARG A 43 -9.72 9.52 -5.94
CA ARG A 43 -10.12 10.34 -7.09
C ARG A 43 -11.64 10.50 -7.16
N ASP A 44 -12.38 9.39 -7.14
CA ASP A 44 -13.84 9.36 -7.29
C ASP A 44 -14.54 10.14 -6.15
N ARG A 45 -13.93 10.16 -4.96
CA ARG A 45 -14.43 10.86 -3.78
C ARG A 45 -13.82 12.25 -3.56
N GLN A 46 -12.88 12.68 -4.39
CA GLN A 46 -12.11 13.93 -4.23
C GLN A 46 -11.56 14.07 -2.80
N LEU A 47 -11.01 12.99 -2.24
CA LEU A 47 -10.44 13.02 -0.89
C LEU A 47 -9.12 13.78 -0.93
N TYR A 48 -9.06 14.87 -0.17
CA TYR A 48 -7.83 15.65 0.03
C TYR A 48 -7.11 16.01 -1.28
N PRO A 49 -7.75 16.72 -2.23
CA PRO A 49 -7.21 16.92 -3.59
C PRO A 49 -5.89 17.70 -3.66
N ALA A 50 -5.51 18.37 -2.57
CA ALA A 50 -4.24 19.09 -2.44
C ALA A 50 -3.14 18.29 -1.72
N ILE A 51 -3.42 17.07 -1.26
CA ILE A 51 -2.49 16.22 -0.52
C ILE A 51 -2.05 15.07 -1.42
N ARG A 52 -0.74 14.94 -1.63
CA ARG A 52 -0.16 13.76 -2.27
C ARG A 52 -0.11 12.60 -1.26
N PRO A 53 -0.65 11.42 -1.58
CA PRO A 53 -0.55 10.27 -0.68
C PRO A 53 0.89 9.81 -0.46
N LEU A 54 1.20 9.35 0.75
CA LEU A 54 2.42 8.64 1.11
C LEU A 54 2.18 7.13 0.97
N GLU A 55 3.03 6.43 0.20
CA GLU A 55 2.89 4.99 -0.03
C GLU A 55 3.78 4.19 0.93
N PHE A 56 3.20 3.18 1.57
CA PHE A 56 3.87 2.21 2.44
C PHE A 56 3.56 0.79 1.95
N VAL A 57 4.61 0.01 1.66
CA VAL A 57 4.50 -1.36 1.16
C VAL A 57 5.06 -2.33 2.19
N ASP A 58 4.23 -3.29 2.60
CA ASP A 58 4.57 -4.36 3.54
C ASP A 58 4.66 -5.69 2.78
N ASP A 59 5.79 -6.39 2.93
CA ASP A 59 6.08 -7.64 2.23
C ASP A 59 5.33 -8.85 2.80
N GLY A 60 4.59 -8.69 3.90
CA GLY A 60 3.83 -9.76 4.53
C GLY A 60 4.68 -10.77 5.32
N TYR A 61 6.00 -10.78 5.16
CA TYR A 61 6.93 -11.76 5.75
C TYR A 61 7.69 -11.23 6.96
N SER A 62 8.11 -9.96 6.93
CA SER A 62 8.88 -9.34 8.01
C SER A 62 8.09 -9.14 9.32
N GLY A 63 6.76 -9.26 9.25
CA GLY A 63 5.94 -9.58 10.42
C GLY A 63 5.99 -8.57 11.55
N THR A 64 6.31 -7.29 11.30
CA THR A 64 6.04 -6.23 12.27
C THR A 64 4.55 -5.99 12.31
N ASN A 65 3.83 -6.80 13.09
CA ASN A 65 2.47 -6.46 13.49
C ASN A 65 2.49 -5.00 13.99
N PHE A 66 1.51 -4.18 13.56
CA PHE A 66 1.17 -2.95 14.27
C PHE A 66 0.71 -3.36 15.67
N VAL A 67 1.65 -3.60 16.56
CA VAL A 67 1.36 -3.78 17.97
C VAL A 67 0.82 -2.44 18.44
N GLU A 68 -0.46 -2.41 18.81
CA GLU A 68 -1.03 -1.28 19.53
C GLU A 68 -0.25 -1.18 20.85
N VAL A 69 0.78 -0.31 20.89
CA VAL A 69 1.43 0.05 22.14
C VAL A 69 0.49 1.03 22.83
N ARG A 70 -0.37 0.48 23.70
CA ARG A 70 -1.15 1.28 24.65
C ARG A 70 -0.24 1.97 25.66
#